data_AF-A0A841L9S5-F1
#
_entry.id   AF-A0A841L9S5-F1
#
_cell.length_a   1.000
_cell.length_b   1.000
_cell.length_c   1.000
_cell.angle_alpha   90.00
_cell.angle_beta   90.00
_cell.angle_gamma   90.00
#
_symmetry.space_group_name_H-M   'P 1'
#
loop_
_entity.id
_entity.type
_entity.pdbx_description
1 polymer ?
#
loop_
_entity_poly.entity_id
_entity_poly.type
_entity_poly.pdbx_seq_one_letter_code
_entity_poly.pdbx_strand_id
1 'polypeptide(L)'
;MIRYLRKRYFGLYVLILLLMIGFQLYLYVNPISNLSSSFGSIHFESNHQDHKIKELKYMISIRNSSDKKILFHAVITRPKADWYPYLDSIPEKYYSDLMTIDPKQGGIYEIEDTYHSQDHRITGGSLGDLKVEFISEEEYQKLFKNDSKGQE
;
A
#
# COMPACT_ATOMS: atom_id res chain seq x y z
N MET A 1 49.00 -20.50 -13.50
CA MET A 1 47.80 -20.69 -12.64
C MET A 1 47.12 -19.38 -12.26
N ILE A 2 47.85 -18.35 -11.82
CA ILE A 2 47.30 -17.06 -11.32
C ILE A 2 46.46 -16.27 -12.36
N ARG A 3 46.80 -16.32 -13.65
CA ARG A 3 46.03 -15.65 -14.72
C ARG A 3 44.62 -16.23 -14.94
N TYR A 4 44.41 -17.50 -14.59
CA TYR A 4 43.13 -18.18 -14.80
C TYR A 4 42.11 -17.87 -13.69
N LEU A 5 42.58 -17.75 -12.43
CA LEU A 5 41.73 -17.30 -11.32
C LEU A 5 41.25 -15.85 -11.54
N ARG A 6 42.13 -14.96 -12.02
CA ARG A 6 41.80 -13.52 -12.22
C ARG A 6 40.67 -13.29 -13.24
N LYS A 7 40.59 -14.09 -14.31
CA LYS A 7 39.47 -14.03 -15.28
C LYS A 7 38.15 -14.55 -14.69
N ARG A 8 38.20 -15.57 -13.84
CA ARG A 8 37.00 -16.17 -13.23
C ARG A 8 36.33 -15.23 -12.22
N TYR A 9 37.12 -14.49 -11.45
CA TYR A 9 36.60 -13.48 -10.54
C TYR A 9 36.18 -12.19 -11.26
N PHE A 10 36.82 -11.81 -12.37
CA PHE A 10 36.43 -10.62 -13.13
C PHE A 10 34.98 -10.71 -13.63
N GLY A 11 34.54 -11.86 -14.15
CA GLY A 11 33.15 -12.07 -14.55
C GLY A 11 32.16 -11.96 -13.38
N LEU A 12 32.56 -12.45 -12.19
CA LEU A 12 31.76 -12.33 -10.97
C LEU A 12 31.61 -10.87 -10.51
N TYR A 13 32.70 -10.10 -10.55
CA TYR A 13 32.66 -8.68 -10.20
C TYR A 13 31.76 -7.87 -11.13
N VAL A 14 31.82 -8.12 -12.44
CA VAL A 14 30.95 -7.44 -13.42
C VAL A 14 29.47 -7.81 -13.19
N LEU A 15 29.18 -9.08 -12.90
CA LEU A 15 27.81 -9.52 -12.60
C LEU A 15 27.25 -8.83 -11.35
N ILE A 16 28.03 -8.80 -10.26
CA ILE A 16 27.62 -8.13 -9.01
C ILE A 16 27.38 -6.64 -9.26
N LEU A 17 28.25 -5.98 -10.02
CA LEU A 17 28.11 -4.56 -10.34
C LEU A 17 26.83 -4.28 -11.15
N LEU A 18 26.53 -5.12 -12.14
CA LEU A 18 25.29 -5.01 -12.92
C LEU A 18 24.04 -5.24 -12.07
N LEU A 19 24.08 -6.21 -11.15
CA LEU A 19 22.98 -6.45 -10.21
C LEU A 19 22.78 -5.25 -9.27
N MET A 20 23.86 -4.64 -8.76
CA MET A 20 23.76 -3.44 -7.92
C MET A 20 23.18 -2.24 -8.70
N ILE A 21 23.62 -2.02 -9.94
CA ILE A 21 23.09 -0.96 -10.80
C ILE A 21 21.61 -1.21 -11.10
N GLY A 22 21.24 -2.44 -11.45
CA GLY A 22 19.85 -2.83 -11.69
C GLY A 22 18.97 -2.61 -10.47
N PHE A 23 19.46 -2.95 -9.28
CA PHE A 23 18.74 -2.71 -8.02
C PHE A 23 18.58 -1.21 -7.72
N GLN A 24 19.61 -0.40 -7.92
CA GLN A 24 19.50 1.06 -7.77
C GLN A 24 18.53 1.68 -8.78
N LEU A 25 18.55 1.24 -10.03
CA LEU A 25 17.59 1.65 -11.05
C LEU A 25 16.16 1.25 -10.67
N TYR A 26 15.96 0.05 -10.14
CA TYR A 26 14.65 -0.40 -9.65
C TYR A 26 14.12 0.50 -8.54
N LEU A 27 14.93 0.85 -7.54
CA LEU A 27 14.54 1.77 -6.47
C LEU A 27 14.26 3.19 -6.96
N TYR A 28 14.95 3.62 -8.02
CA TYR A 28 14.75 4.94 -8.64
C TYR A 28 13.45 5.00 -9.46
N VAL A 29 13.10 3.91 -10.15
CA VAL A 29 11.90 3.82 -10.98
C VAL A 29 10.65 3.52 -10.15
N ASN A 30 10.80 2.81 -9.01
CA ASN A 30 9.67 2.49 -8.14
C ASN A 30 9.73 3.33 -6.85
N PRO A 31 9.24 4.58 -6.86
CA PRO A 31 9.37 5.51 -5.74
C PRO A 31 8.72 4.99 -4.45
N ILE A 32 7.70 4.13 -4.57
CA ILE A 32 7.01 3.48 -3.46
C ILE A 32 7.97 2.67 -2.58
N SER A 33 9.03 2.08 -3.16
CA SER A 33 10.05 1.36 -2.39
C SER A 33 10.80 2.23 -1.38
N ASN A 34 10.73 3.56 -1.51
CA ASN A 34 11.33 4.53 -0.59
C ASN A 34 10.35 5.03 0.49
N LEU A 35 9.11 4.54 0.48
CA LEU A 35 8.15 4.79 1.55
C LEU A 35 8.36 3.77 2.67
N SER A 36 8.62 4.27 3.88
CA SER A 36 8.47 3.47 5.09
C SER A 36 7.14 3.84 5.74
N SER A 37 6.37 2.84 6.14
CA SER A 37 5.07 3.03 6.77
C SER A 37 4.99 2.29 8.11
N SER A 38 4.21 2.85 9.02
CA SER A 38 3.76 2.19 10.22
C SER A 38 2.26 2.42 10.35
N PHE A 39 1.54 1.36 10.67
CA PHE A 39 0.10 1.36 10.75
C PHE A 39 -0.34 1.59 12.19
N GLY A 40 -1.23 2.56 12.37
CA GLY A 40 -1.93 2.76 13.64
C GLY A 40 -3.05 1.74 13.79
N SER A 41 -3.81 1.89 14.88
CA SER A 41 -5.02 1.12 15.06
C SER A 41 -6.10 1.57 14.07
N ILE A 42 -6.74 0.61 13.43
CA ILE A 42 -7.83 0.85 12.50
C ILE A 42 -9.11 0.75 13.29
N HIS A 43 -9.99 1.74 13.18
CA HIS A 43 -11.24 1.77 13.92
C HIS A 43 -12.40 1.90 12.95
N PHE A 44 -13.50 1.21 13.25
CA PHE A 44 -14.76 1.45 12.58
C PHE A 44 -15.85 1.66 13.61
N GLU A 45 -16.79 2.52 13.24
CA GLU A 45 -18.00 2.81 14.00
C GLU A 45 -19.19 2.80 13.06
N SER A 46 -20.39 2.56 13.58
CA SER A 46 -21.60 2.63 12.78
C SER A 46 -22.07 4.07 12.69
N ASN A 47 -22.56 4.45 11.53
CA ASN A 47 -23.22 5.73 11.37
C ASN A 47 -24.41 5.82 12.34
N HIS A 48 -24.55 6.99 12.97
CA HIS A 48 -25.58 7.23 13.99
C HIS A 48 -27.03 7.19 13.45
N GLN A 49 -27.23 7.32 12.14
CA GLN A 49 -28.56 7.35 11.51
C GLN A 49 -28.94 6.01 10.87
N ASP A 50 -27.97 5.30 10.29
CA ASP A 50 -28.16 3.97 9.73
C ASP A 50 -27.04 3.03 10.17
N HIS A 51 -27.37 2.10 11.06
CA HIS A 51 -26.41 1.13 11.57
C HIS A 51 -25.92 0.14 10.51
N LYS A 52 -26.49 0.12 9.30
CA LYS A 52 -25.94 -0.63 8.17
C LYS A 52 -24.73 0.07 7.57
N ILE A 53 -24.63 1.40 7.71
CA ILE A 53 -23.48 2.16 7.22
C ILE A 53 -22.42 2.15 8.32
N LYS A 54 -21.20 1.76 7.96
CA LYS A 54 -20.04 1.78 8.84
C LYS A 54 -19.06 2.83 8.33
N GLU A 55 -18.67 3.71 9.25
CA GLU A 55 -17.61 4.69 9.07
C GLU A 55 -16.31 4.05 9.50
N LEU A 56 -15.33 4.11 8.63
CA LEU A 56 -14.12 3.33 8.73
C LEU A 56 -12.95 4.30 8.64
N LYS A 57 -12.14 4.32 9.70
CA LYS A 57 -11.08 5.30 9.87
C LYS A 57 -9.73 4.61 10.08
N TYR A 58 -8.77 5.05 9.28
CA TYR A 58 -7.41 4.52 9.26
C TYR A 58 -6.41 5.64 9.47
N MET A 59 -5.50 5.43 10.41
CA MET A 59 -4.35 6.30 10.56
C MET A 59 -3.09 5.59 10.10
N ILE A 60 -2.41 6.17 9.12
CA ILE A 60 -1.17 5.65 8.58
C ILE A 60 -0.08 6.69 8.76
N SER A 61 1.00 6.31 9.43
CA SER A 61 2.22 7.12 9.46
C SER A 61 3.11 6.73 8.29
N ILE A 62 3.41 7.67 7.41
CA ILE A 62 4.21 7.45 6.20
C ILE A 62 5.40 8.39 6.23
N ARG A 63 6.57 7.89 5.83
CA ARG A 63 7.78 8.69 5.63
C ARG A 63 8.37 8.44 4.25
N ASN A 64 8.64 9.53 3.56
CA ASN A 64 9.33 9.55 2.28
C ASN A 64 10.83 9.74 2.49
N SER A 65 11.60 8.70 2.18
CA SER A 65 13.07 8.77 2.26
C SER A 65 13.73 9.25 0.97
N SER A 66 12.97 9.45 -0.10
CA SER A 66 13.48 9.88 -1.40
C SER A 66 13.71 11.40 -1.46
N ASP A 67 14.43 11.84 -2.50
CA ASP A 67 14.63 13.25 -2.84
C ASP A 67 13.53 13.81 -3.75
N LYS A 68 12.46 13.04 -3.98
CA LYS A 68 11.37 13.40 -4.88
C LYS A 68 10.03 13.36 -4.15
N LYS A 69 9.09 14.17 -4.64
CA LYS A 69 7.70 14.07 -4.22
C LYS A 69 7.14 12.73 -4.70
N ILE A 70 6.41 12.05 -3.82
CA ILE A 70 5.75 10.78 -4.14
C ILE A 70 4.24 11.00 -4.12
N LEU A 71 3.60 10.55 -5.20
CA LEU A 71 2.16 10.47 -5.34
C LEU A 71 1.76 8.99 -5.26
N PHE A 72 0.85 8.66 -4.36
CA PHE A 72 0.53 7.28 -4.05
C PHE A 72 -0.91 7.10 -3.58
N HIS A 73 -1.40 5.88 -3.68
CA HIS A 73 -2.63 5.43 -3.07
C HIS A 73 -2.30 4.36 -2.02
N ALA A 74 -3.03 4.37 -0.92
CA ALA A 74 -3.07 3.23 -0.03
C ALA A 74 -4.08 2.20 -0.57
N VAL A 75 -3.63 0.96 -0.66
CA VAL A 75 -4.43 -0.20 -1.00
C VAL A 75 -4.62 -0.98 0.28
N ILE A 76 -5.86 -1.07 0.74
CA ILE A 76 -6.14 -1.84 1.95
C ILE A 76 -6.95 -3.06 1.55
N THR A 77 -6.42 -4.20 1.96
CA THR A 77 -6.95 -5.50 1.63
C THR A 77 -7.41 -6.16 2.91
N ARG A 78 -8.64 -6.66 2.85
CA ARG A 78 -9.23 -7.45 3.91
C ARG A 78 -8.41 -8.72 4.18
N PRO A 79 -8.02 -9.03 5.43
CA PRO A 79 -7.37 -10.28 5.75
C PRO A 79 -8.36 -11.43 5.58
N LYS A 80 -7.87 -12.56 5.10
CA LYS A 80 -8.64 -13.81 5.09
C LYS A 80 -8.52 -14.44 6.48
N ALA A 81 -9.37 -14.00 7.40
CA ALA A 81 -9.45 -14.56 8.74
C ALA A 81 -10.90 -14.89 9.08
N ASP A 82 -11.21 -16.18 9.16
CA ASP A 82 -12.59 -16.67 9.34
C ASP A 82 -13.13 -16.46 10.76
N TRP A 83 -12.31 -15.94 11.68
CA TRP A 83 -12.64 -15.81 13.11
C TRP A 83 -13.04 -14.41 13.56
N TYR A 84 -12.98 -13.40 12.69
CA TYR A 84 -13.54 -12.08 13.03
C TYR A 84 -14.98 -11.96 12.52
N PRO A 85 -15.97 -11.86 13.41
CA PRO A 85 -17.38 -11.79 13.03
C PRO A 85 -17.75 -10.54 12.19
N TYR A 86 -16.86 -9.54 12.15
CA TYR A 86 -17.04 -8.32 11.36
C TYR A 86 -16.23 -8.28 10.06
N LEU A 87 -15.39 -9.28 9.76
CA LEU A 87 -14.54 -9.21 8.56
C LEU A 87 -15.37 -9.18 7.28
N ASP A 88 -16.42 -10.00 7.22
CA ASP A 88 -17.35 -10.01 6.09
C ASP A 88 -18.10 -8.69 5.89
N SER A 89 -18.09 -7.81 6.90
CA SER A 89 -18.67 -6.48 6.76
C SER A 89 -17.78 -5.55 5.92
N ILE A 90 -16.46 -5.73 5.92
CA ILE A 90 -15.51 -4.83 5.24
C ILE A 90 -15.36 -5.23 3.76
N PRO A 91 -15.24 -4.27 2.81
CA PRO A 91 -14.92 -4.57 1.42
C PRO A 91 -13.63 -5.41 1.29
N GLU A 92 -13.57 -6.31 0.31
CA GLU A 92 -12.38 -7.15 0.09
C GLU A 92 -11.13 -6.30 -0.18
N LYS A 93 -11.29 -5.21 -0.92
CA LYS A 93 -10.22 -4.29 -1.28
C LYS A 93 -10.78 -2.88 -1.42
N TYR A 94 -10.07 -1.89 -0.90
CA TYR A 94 -10.37 -0.49 -1.17
C TYR A 94 -9.08 0.28 -1.50
N TYR A 95 -9.24 1.38 -2.22
CA TYR A 95 -8.16 2.27 -2.63
C TYR A 95 -8.46 3.66 -2.07
N SER A 96 -7.49 4.26 -1.39
CA SER A 96 -7.63 5.64 -0.93
C SER A 96 -7.66 6.63 -2.09
N ASP A 97 -8.06 7.86 -1.79
CA ASP A 97 -7.75 9.00 -2.63
C ASP A 97 -6.24 9.17 -2.84
N LEU A 98 -5.90 9.94 -3.87
CA LEU A 98 -4.53 10.28 -4.20
C LEU A 98 -3.89 11.09 -3.05
N MET A 99 -2.85 10.51 -2.46
CA MET A 99 -2.06 11.15 -1.43
C MET A 99 -0.72 11.61 -1.98
N THR A 100 -0.16 12.66 -1.36
CA THR A 100 1.14 13.18 -1.74
C THR A 100 2.01 13.39 -0.51
N ILE A 101 3.29 13.02 -0.63
CA ILE A 101 4.29 13.26 0.41
C ILE A 101 5.56 13.88 -0.20
N ASP A 102 5.98 15.02 0.35
CA ASP A 102 7.14 15.76 -0.13
C ASP A 102 8.46 15.04 0.22
N PRO A 103 9.57 15.35 -0.47
CA PRO A 103 10.88 14.74 -0.21
C PRO A 103 11.29 14.85 1.26
N LYS A 104 11.86 13.77 1.81
CA LYS A 104 12.40 13.72 3.19
C LYS A 104 11.41 14.05 4.31
N GLN A 105 10.11 14.04 4.03
CA GLN A 105 9.08 14.33 5.03
C GLN A 105 8.41 13.07 5.54
N GLY A 106 7.79 13.21 6.71
CA GLY A 106 6.86 12.24 7.29
C GLY A 106 5.52 12.91 7.57
N GLY A 107 4.44 12.15 7.47
CA GLY A 107 3.10 12.63 7.73
C GLY A 107 2.21 11.51 8.27
N ILE A 108 1.18 11.92 9.01
CA ILE A 108 0.08 11.03 9.38
C ILE A 108 -1.05 11.31 8.41
N TYR A 109 -1.51 10.26 7.75
CA TYR A 109 -2.64 10.30 6.83
C TYR A 109 -3.81 9.63 7.50
N GLU A 110 -4.91 10.34 7.53
CA GLU A 110 -6.19 9.82 7.96
C GLU A 110 -6.99 9.50 6.71
N ILE A 111 -7.38 8.23 6.57
CA ILE A 111 -8.23 7.77 5.49
C ILE A 111 -9.57 7.43 6.12
N GLU A 112 -10.62 8.08 5.64
CA GLU A 112 -11.99 7.85 6.04
C GLU A 112 -12.74 7.24 4.85
N ASP A 113 -13.51 6.19 5.11
CA ASP A 113 -14.37 5.56 4.12
C ASP A 113 -15.68 5.12 4.77
N THR A 114 -16.70 4.86 3.95
CA THR A 114 -17.98 4.32 4.39
C THR A 114 -18.34 3.07 3.61
N TYR A 115 -18.84 2.05 4.31
CA TYR A 115 -19.31 0.83 3.66
C TYR A 115 -20.64 0.35 4.25
N HIS A 116 -21.39 -0.41 3.45
CA HIS A 116 -22.63 -1.04 3.90
C HIS A 116 -22.34 -2.43 4.47
N SER A 117 -22.45 -2.57 5.79
CA SER A 117 -22.37 -3.85 6.49
C SER A 117 -23.63 -4.69 6.27
N GLN A 118 -23.43 -5.99 6.06
CA GLN A 118 -24.51 -6.98 6.08
C GLN A 118 -25.01 -7.27 7.51
N ASP A 119 -24.16 -7.09 8.53
CA ASP A 119 -24.53 -7.24 9.94
C ASP A 119 -24.60 -5.86 10.64
N HIS A 120 -25.81 -5.44 10.97
CA HIS A 120 -26.11 -4.17 11.62
C HIS A 120 -25.91 -4.22 13.15
N ARG A 121 -25.70 -5.42 13.72
CA ARG A 121 -25.52 -5.61 15.17
C ARG A 121 -24.12 -5.24 15.65
N ILE A 122 -23.14 -5.23 14.74
CA ILE A 122 -21.76 -4.89 15.06
C ILE A 122 -21.61 -3.38 14.98
N THR A 123 -21.57 -2.69 16.11
CA THR A 123 -21.60 -1.23 16.13
C THR A 123 -20.23 -0.56 16.01
N GLY A 124 -19.15 -1.30 16.28
CA GLY A 124 -17.78 -0.82 16.09
C GLY A 124 -16.73 -1.88 16.44
N GLY A 125 -15.47 -1.58 16.14
CA GLY A 125 -14.36 -2.50 16.42
C GLY A 125 -13.01 -1.96 15.97
N SER A 126 -11.94 -2.68 16.35
CA SER A 126 -10.58 -2.38 15.93
C SER A 126 -10.02 -3.48 15.05
N LEU A 127 -9.45 -3.10 13.90
CA LEU A 127 -8.96 -4.03 12.89
C LEU A 127 -7.43 -4.03 12.89
N GLY A 128 -6.81 -4.86 13.73
CA GLY A 128 -5.34 -4.93 13.80
C GLY A 128 -4.68 -5.56 12.57
N ASP A 129 -5.44 -6.35 11.80
CA ASP A 129 -4.89 -7.31 10.84
C ASP A 129 -5.09 -6.92 9.36
N LEU A 130 -5.59 -5.72 9.08
CA LEU A 130 -5.75 -5.30 7.68
C LEU A 130 -4.40 -5.11 7.01
N LYS A 131 -4.28 -5.68 5.80
CA LYS A 131 -3.07 -5.55 5.00
C LYS A 131 -3.14 -4.23 4.24
N VAL A 132 -2.21 -3.35 4.50
CA VAL A 132 -2.08 -2.08 3.78
C VAL A 132 -0.83 -2.10 2.92
N GLU A 133 -1.01 -1.83 1.64
CA GLU A 133 0.05 -1.68 0.64
C GLU A 133 -0.04 -0.28 0.04
N PHE A 134 1.03 0.17 -0.61
CA PHE A 134 1.01 1.43 -1.37
C PHE A 134 1.28 1.13 -2.82
N ILE A 135 0.59 1.84 -3.69
CA ILE A 135 0.84 1.81 -5.13
C ILE A 135 1.06 3.24 -5.61
N SER A 136 1.85 3.36 -6.67
CA SER A 136 2.06 4.67 -7.31
C SER A 136 0.80 5.10 -8.05
N GLU A 137 0.63 6.41 -8.23
CA GLU A 137 -0.41 6.98 -9.11
C GLU A 137 -0.38 6.32 -10.50
N GLU A 138 0.81 6.10 -11.07
CA GLU A 138 0.97 5.48 -12.39
C GLU A 138 0.44 4.04 -12.44
N GLU A 139 0.62 3.29 -11.35
CA GLU A 139 0.12 1.92 -11.22
C GLU A 139 -1.39 1.89 -10.99
N TYR A 140 -1.91 2.80 -10.15
CA TYR A 140 -3.35 3.00 -9.97
C TYR A 140 -4.04 3.28 -11.32
N GLN A 141 -3.52 4.23 -12.11
CA GLN A 141 -4.06 4.55 -13.41
C GLN A 141 -4.04 3.38 -14.39
N LYS A 142 -3.04 2.48 -14.32
CA LYS A 142 -2.99 1.27 -15.18
C LYS A 142 -4.08 0.27 -14.82
N LEU A 143 -4.38 0.11 -13.53
CA LEU A 143 -5.44 -0.79 -13.06
C LEU A 143 -6.80 -0.30 -13.56
N PHE A 144 -7.11 0.99 -13.37
CA PHE A 144 -8.45 1.52 -13.64
C PHE A 144 -8.68 1.99 -15.09
N LYS A 145 -7.63 2.31 -15.88
CA LYS A 145 -7.80 2.58 -17.32
C LYS A 145 -8.14 1.33 -18.14
N ASN A 146 -7.77 0.15 -17.66
CA ASN A 146 -8.09 -1.11 -18.35
C ASN A 146 -9.53 -1.56 -18.09
N ASP A 147 -10.11 -1.23 -16.93
CA ASP A 147 -11.52 -1.50 -16.64
C ASP A 147 -12.47 -0.68 -17.53
N SER A 148 -12.04 0.49 -18.01
CA SER A 148 -12.82 1.32 -18.93
C SER A 148 -12.88 0.79 -20.38
N LYS A 149 -12.00 -0.17 -20.75
CA LYS A 149 -11.98 -0.78 -22.10
C LYS A 149 -12.77 -2.10 -22.20
N GLY A 150 -13.35 -2.55 -21.09
CA GLY A 150 -14.22 -3.74 -21.05
C GLY A 150 -15.72 -3.44 -21.17
N GLN A 151 -16.09 -2.19 -21.49
CA GLN A 151 -17.48 -1.75 -21.61
C GLN A 151 -17.86 -1.16 -22.99
N GLU A 152 -17.02 -1.35 -24.02
CA GLU A 152 -17.40 -1.08 -25.43
C GLU A 152 -17.78 -2.36 -26.18
#